data_AF-A0A7U4QJY7-F1
#
_entry.id   AF-A0A7U4QJY7-F1
#
_cell.length_a   1.000
_cell.length_b   1.000
_cell.length_c   1.000
_cell.angle_alpha   90.00
_cell.angle_beta   90.00
_cell.angle_gamma   90.00
#
_symmetry.space_group_name_H-M   'P 1'
#
loop_
_entity.id
_entity.type
_entity.pdbx_description
1 polymer ?
#
loop_
_entity_poly.entity_id
_entity_poly.type
_entity_poly.pdbx_seq_one_letter_code
_entity_poly.pdbx_strand_id
1 'polypeptide(L)'
;MQYFHVVFTIPDKINPLALRNQRVIYNILFRSVAETLTELSRDQKHLGAQIGFIGILHTWGQNLMDHPHIHCIVTGGGLSPDGDKWVSCRKGFFLSVRVMFRLFRGKFLDYLRKSYDSQELIFPGNISHLQESEAFKEFLKGFYSQEWADFCFMYCLIGL
;
A
#
# COMPACT_ATOMS: atom_id res chain seq x y z
N MET A 1 -16.06 0.28 19.78
CA MET A 1 -14.73 0.53 19.21
C MET A 1 -14.90 1.00 17.78
N GLN A 2 -14.09 1.95 17.31
CA GLN A 2 -14.11 2.37 15.90
C GLN A 2 -13.29 1.38 15.06
N TYR A 3 -13.61 1.27 13.78
CA TYR A 3 -12.75 0.64 12.79
C TYR A 3 -12.56 1.60 11.61
N PHE A 4 -11.46 1.45 10.91
CA PHE A 4 -11.14 2.26 9.73
C PHE A 4 -11.02 1.36 8.52
N HIS A 5 -11.69 1.74 7.44
CA HIS A 5 -11.48 1.16 6.13
C HIS A 5 -10.43 1.97 5.41
N VAL A 6 -9.28 1.37 5.16
CA VAL A 6 -8.16 2.01 4.45
C VAL A 6 -7.94 1.26 3.15
N VAL A 7 -7.90 1.97 2.03
CA VAL A 7 -7.69 1.38 0.71
C VAL A 7 -6.34 1.84 0.18
N PHE A 8 -5.55 0.90 -0.32
CA PHE A 8 -4.28 1.18 -1.00
C PHE A 8 -4.33 0.66 -2.44
N THR A 9 -4.21 1.57 -3.39
CA THR A 9 -4.25 1.25 -4.83
C THR A 9 -2.91 1.65 -5.48
N ILE A 10 -2.49 0.88 -6.49
CA ILE A 10 -1.34 1.21 -7.33
C ILE A 10 -1.77 1.96 -8.61
N PRO A 11 -0.94 2.84 -9.19
CA PRO A 11 -1.26 3.51 -10.44
C PRO A 11 -1.50 2.54 -11.59
N ASP A 12 -2.48 2.83 -12.44
CA ASP A 12 -2.90 1.92 -13.51
C ASP A 12 -1.79 1.59 -14.53
N LYS A 13 -0.81 2.47 -14.68
CA LYS A 13 0.38 2.22 -15.53
C LYS A 13 1.22 1.04 -15.05
N ILE A 14 1.06 0.59 -13.80
CA ILE A 14 1.71 -0.60 -13.24
C ILE A 14 0.91 -1.88 -13.54
N ASN A 15 -0.37 -1.77 -13.92
CA ASN A 15 -1.25 -2.93 -14.12
C ASN A 15 -0.73 -3.92 -15.18
N PRO A 16 -0.17 -3.49 -16.33
CA PRO A 16 0.45 -4.44 -17.27
C PRO A 16 1.60 -5.26 -16.66
N LEU A 17 2.39 -4.63 -15.78
CA LEU A 17 3.46 -5.31 -15.05
C LEU A 17 2.89 -6.27 -13.99
N ALA A 18 1.86 -5.83 -13.26
CA ALA A 18 1.14 -6.63 -12.27
C ALA A 18 0.49 -7.88 -12.88
N LEU A 19 -0.15 -7.74 -14.03
CA LEU A 19 -0.81 -8.84 -14.74
C LEU A 19 0.18 -9.95 -15.13
N ARG A 20 1.42 -9.58 -15.47
CA ARG A 20 2.47 -10.55 -15.86
C ARG A 20 3.28 -11.07 -14.68
N ASN A 21 3.28 -10.36 -13.55
CA ASN A 21 4.10 -10.66 -12.37
C ASN A 21 3.28 -10.76 -11.08
N GLN A 22 2.06 -11.30 -11.16
CA GLN A 22 1.06 -11.26 -10.08
C GLN A 22 1.62 -11.67 -8.72
N ARG A 23 2.31 -12.81 -8.64
CA ARG A 23 2.92 -13.29 -7.38
C ARG A 23 3.87 -12.26 -6.78
N VAL A 24 4.76 -11.70 -7.57
CA VAL A 24 5.78 -10.75 -7.11
C VAL A 24 5.10 -9.43 -6.71
N ILE A 25 4.28 -8.87 -7.59
CA ILE A 25 3.65 -7.56 -7.39
C ILE A 25 2.65 -7.58 -6.23
N TYR A 26 1.84 -8.63 -6.08
CA TYR A 26 0.88 -8.70 -4.98
C TYR A 26 1.59 -8.93 -3.64
N ASN A 27 2.68 -9.70 -3.59
CA ASN A 27 3.51 -9.80 -2.40
C ASN A 27 4.11 -8.44 -2.01
N ILE A 28 4.62 -7.68 -2.97
CA ILE A 28 5.13 -6.33 -2.74
C ILE A 28 4.01 -5.42 -2.21
N LEU A 29 2.80 -5.51 -2.79
CA LEU A 29 1.65 -4.71 -2.40
C LEU A 29 1.25 -4.99 -0.94
N PHE A 30 1.04 -6.26 -0.57
CA PHE A 30 0.74 -6.66 0.81
C PHE A 30 1.82 -6.22 1.79
N ARG A 31 3.09 -6.45 1.45
CA ARG A 31 4.22 -6.09 2.31
C ARG A 31 4.28 -4.58 2.54
N SER A 32 4.13 -3.79 1.47
CA SER A 32 4.18 -2.33 1.55
C SER A 32 3.03 -1.79 2.40
N VAL A 33 1.82 -2.32 2.23
CA VAL A 33 0.65 -1.94 3.05
C VAL A 33 0.86 -2.28 4.52
N ALA A 34 1.26 -3.52 4.82
CA ALA A 34 1.43 -3.98 6.19
C ALA A 34 2.51 -3.19 6.92
N GLU A 35 3.65 -2.95 6.27
CA GLU A 35 4.74 -2.17 6.85
C GLU A 35 4.36 -0.70 7.03
N THR A 36 3.66 -0.08 6.07
CA THR A 36 3.20 1.31 6.21
C THR A 36 2.27 1.49 7.40
N LEU A 37 1.24 0.64 7.51
CA LEU A 37 0.27 0.72 8.61
C LEU A 37 0.96 0.49 9.96
N THR A 38 1.84 -0.51 10.03
CA THR A 38 2.53 -0.88 11.26
C THR A 38 3.54 0.17 11.70
N GLU A 39 4.37 0.67 10.79
CA GLU A 39 5.42 1.66 11.08
C GLU A 39 4.81 2.97 11.55
N LEU A 40 3.82 3.50 10.83
CA LEU A 40 3.18 4.77 11.20
C LEU A 40 2.35 4.66 12.48
N SER A 41 1.69 3.53 12.71
CA SER A 41 0.89 3.38 13.93
C SER A 41 1.77 3.29 15.17
N ARG A 42 2.96 2.71 15.08
CA ARG A 42 3.91 2.61 16.20
C ARG A 42 4.63 3.91 16.52
N ASP A 43 4.74 4.83 15.56
CA ASP A 43 5.37 6.14 15.80
C ASP A 43 4.52 6.96 16.78
N GLN A 44 5.16 7.42 17.86
CA GLN A 44 4.56 8.27 18.90
C GLN A 44 4.12 9.65 18.37
N LYS A 45 4.70 10.12 17.26
CA LYS A 45 4.23 11.34 16.56
C LYS A 45 2.87 11.14 15.88
N HIS A 46 2.43 9.90 15.77
CA HIS A 46 1.17 9.50 15.16
C HIS A 46 0.24 8.88 16.20
N LEU A 47 0.16 7.54 16.29
CA LEU A 47 -0.71 6.84 17.24
C LEU A 47 0.07 6.30 18.44
N GLY A 48 1.32 5.85 18.25
CA GLY A 48 2.14 5.26 19.31
C GLY A 48 1.65 3.89 19.80
N ALA A 49 1.01 3.09 18.93
CA ALA A 49 0.37 1.83 19.29
C ALA A 49 0.54 0.72 18.23
N GLN A 50 0.51 -0.53 18.70
CA GLN A 50 0.41 -1.72 17.86
C GLN A 50 -1.05 -2.02 17.50
N ILE A 51 -1.42 -1.64 16.29
CA ILE A 51 -2.76 -1.89 15.72
C ILE A 51 -2.92 -3.35 15.24
N GLY A 52 -4.17 -3.78 15.10
CA GLY A 52 -4.54 -4.96 14.32
C GLY A 52 -5.22 -4.55 13.00
N PHE A 53 -5.03 -5.33 11.94
CA PHE A 53 -5.74 -5.13 10.69
C PHE A 53 -5.86 -6.42 9.87
N ILE A 54 -6.87 -6.47 9.01
CA ILE A 54 -7.05 -7.51 7.99
C ILE A 54 -6.92 -6.83 6.64
N GLY A 55 -6.10 -7.37 5.74
CA GLY A 55 -5.96 -6.91 4.35
C GLY A 55 -6.58 -7.87 3.36
N ILE A 56 -7.35 -7.36 2.41
CA ILE A 56 -8.05 -8.12 1.37
C ILE A 56 -7.64 -7.55 0.01
N LEU A 57 -7.06 -8.39 -0.85
CA LEU A 57 -6.70 -8.01 -2.22
C LEU A 57 -7.91 -8.09 -3.13
N HIS A 58 -8.19 -7.01 -3.85
CA HIS A 58 -9.09 -6.96 -4.99
C HIS A 58 -8.26 -6.69 -6.24
N THR A 59 -8.51 -7.42 -7.32
CA THR A 59 -7.75 -7.30 -8.57
C THR A 59 -8.50 -6.59 -9.69
N TRP A 60 -9.78 -6.28 -9.50
CA TRP A 60 -10.66 -5.72 -10.52
C TRP A 60 -11.36 -4.45 -10.02
N GLY A 61 -11.51 -3.47 -10.91
CA GLY A 61 -12.35 -2.28 -10.69
C GLY A 61 -13.82 -2.55 -11.01
N GLN A 62 -14.69 -1.56 -10.76
CA GLN A 62 -16.13 -1.63 -11.09
C GLN A 62 -16.40 -1.86 -12.59
N ASN A 63 -15.48 -1.42 -13.44
CA ASN A 63 -15.53 -1.61 -14.89
C ASN A 63 -14.93 -2.95 -15.35
N LEU A 64 -14.61 -3.86 -14.43
CA LEU A 64 -13.95 -5.15 -14.70
C LEU A 64 -12.62 -5.01 -15.45
N MET A 65 -11.90 -3.91 -15.23
CA MET A 65 -10.51 -3.77 -15.66
C MET A 65 -9.57 -4.12 -14.51
N ASP A 66 -8.37 -4.60 -14.85
CA ASP A 66 -7.29 -4.81 -13.88
C ASP A 66 -7.10 -3.53 -13.07
N HIS A 67 -7.24 -3.65 -11.75
CA HIS A 67 -7.09 -2.56 -10.81
C HIS A 67 -6.70 -3.11 -9.43
N PRO A 68 -5.45 -3.59 -9.24
CA PRO A 68 -5.03 -4.18 -7.98
C PRO A 68 -5.05 -3.18 -6.84
N HIS A 69 -5.81 -3.47 -5.79
CA HIS A 69 -5.89 -2.68 -4.58
C HIS A 69 -6.12 -3.55 -3.35
N ILE A 70 -5.67 -3.09 -2.19
CA ILE A 70 -5.92 -3.75 -0.90
C ILE A 70 -6.89 -2.91 -0.09
N HIS A 71 -7.98 -3.54 0.34
CA HIS A 71 -8.82 -3.03 1.41
C HIS A 71 -8.33 -3.53 2.75
N CYS A 72 -8.14 -2.62 3.69
CA CYS A 72 -7.77 -2.91 5.06
C CYS A 72 -8.90 -2.52 6.00
N ILE A 73 -9.30 -3.43 6.88
CA ILE A 73 -10.08 -3.10 8.07
C ILE A 73 -9.09 -2.99 9.23
N VAL A 74 -8.96 -1.79 9.78
CA VAL A 74 -7.97 -1.44 10.81
C VAL A 74 -8.69 -1.16 12.13
N THR A 75 -8.17 -1.68 13.23
CA THR A 75 -8.70 -1.37 14.57
C THR A 75 -8.56 0.12 14.87
N GLY A 76 -9.57 0.73 15.49
CA GLY A 76 -9.56 2.15 15.87
C GLY A 76 -8.71 2.47 17.10
N GLY A 77 -7.55 1.83 17.19
CA GLY A 77 -6.60 1.87 18.29
C GLY A 77 -5.71 0.62 18.25
N GLY A 78 -4.82 0.52 19.20
CA GLY A 78 -3.91 -0.63 19.33
C GLY A 78 -3.40 -0.78 20.75
N LEU A 79 -2.58 -1.80 20.97
CA LEU A 79 -1.88 -1.98 22.24
C LEU A 79 -0.74 -0.96 22.37
N SER A 80 -0.49 -0.46 23.57
CA SER A 80 0.70 0.34 23.88
C SER A 80 1.99 -0.44 23.56
N PRO A 81 3.15 0.23 23.41
CA PRO A 81 4.40 -0.46 23.04
C PRO A 81 4.83 -1.55 24.03
N ASP A 82 4.47 -1.41 25.30
CA ASP A 82 4.66 -2.38 26.39
C ASP A 82 3.52 -3.42 26.49
N GLY A 83 2.44 -3.24 25.73
CA GLY A 83 1.31 -4.17 25.63
C GLY A 83 0.34 -4.13 26.81
N ASP A 84 0.51 -3.19 27.75
CA ASP A 84 -0.24 -3.16 29.01
C ASP A 84 -1.59 -2.43 28.90
N LYS A 85 -1.77 -1.58 27.88
CA LYS A 85 -2.92 -0.69 27.73
C LYS A 85 -3.38 -0.60 26.28
N TRP A 86 -4.64 -0.22 26.12
CA TRP A 86 -5.20 0.14 24.83
C TRP A 86 -5.06 1.65 24.56
N VAL A 87 -4.45 1.99 23.44
CA VAL A 87 -4.32 3.36 22.94
C VAL A 87 -5.35 3.56 21.82
N SER A 88 -6.35 4.41 22.07
CA SER A 88 -7.42 4.67 21.11
C SER A 88 -7.06 5.73 20.08
N CYS A 89 -7.52 5.55 18.84
CA CYS A 89 -7.50 6.61 17.85
C CYS A 89 -8.42 7.77 18.26
N ARG A 90 -8.17 8.96 17.71
CA ARG A 90 -9.09 10.09 17.82
C ARG A 90 -10.39 9.75 17.06
N LYS A 91 -11.52 10.32 17.50
CA LYS A 91 -12.82 10.09 16.85
C LYS A 91 -12.76 10.49 15.37
N GLY A 92 -13.11 9.58 14.48
CA GLY A 92 -13.11 9.80 13.03
C GLY A 92 -11.72 9.95 12.40
N PHE A 93 -10.63 9.78 13.15
CA PHE A 93 -9.29 10.02 12.65
C PHE A 93 -8.31 8.94 13.12
N PHE A 94 -7.67 8.28 12.15
CA PHE A 94 -6.61 7.30 12.40
C PHE A 94 -5.24 7.88 12.10
N LEU A 95 -4.86 7.96 10.83
CA LEU A 95 -3.59 8.52 10.36
C LEU A 95 -3.84 9.50 9.21
N SER A 96 -2.89 10.41 8.99
CA SER A 96 -2.94 11.28 7.81
C SER A 96 -2.81 10.44 6.53
N VAL A 97 -3.81 10.51 5.66
CA VAL A 97 -3.80 9.83 4.35
C VAL A 97 -2.54 10.17 3.57
N ARG A 98 -2.12 11.44 3.57
CA ARG A 98 -0.92 11.90 2.88
C ARG A 98 0.36 11.23 3.39
N VAL A 99 0.47 11.01 4.70
CA VAL A 99 1.65 10.37 5.31
C VAL A 99 1.66 8.88 4.99
N MET A 100 0.52 8.19 5.16
CA MET A 100 0.37 6.78 4.79
C MET A 100 0.74 6.55 3.34
N PHE A 101 0.18 7.33 2.43
CA PHE A 101 0.43 7.22 1.00
C PHE A 101 1.91 7.43 0.65
N ARG A 102 2.55 8.48 1.19
CA ARG A 102 3.96 8.76 0.87
C ARG A 102 4.89 7.62 1.28
N LEU A 103 4.67 7.06 2.47
CA LEU A 103 5.45 5.92 2.95
C LEU A 103 5.16 4.66 2.13
N PHE A 104 3.89 4.38 1.86
CA PHE A 104 3.47 3.25 1.02
C PHE A 104 4.12 3.30 -0.36
N ARG A 105 4.04 4.44 -1.06
CA ARG A 105 4.68 4.65 -2.36
C ARG A 105 6.19 4.39 -2.30
N GLY A 106 6.86 4.95 -1.28
CA GLY A 106 8.29 4.76 -1.10
C GLY A 106 8.67 3.28 -0.96
N LYS A 107 7.95 2.55 -0.08
CA LYS A 107 8.15 1.12 0.13
C LYS A 107 7.84 0.29 -1.12
N PHE A 108 6.70 0.52 -1.76
CA PHE A 108 6.28 -0.21 -2.95
C PHE A 108 7.31 -0.07 -4.08
N LEU A 109 7.74 1.17 -4.39
CA LEU A 109 8.72 1.41 -5.45
C LEU A 109 10.11 0.88 -5.10
N ASP A 110 10.50 0.91 -3.82
CA ASP A 110 11.76 0.31 -3.36
C ASP A 110 11.77 -1.21 -3.54
N TYR A 111 10.69 -1.89 -3.12
CA TYR A 111 10.55 -3.34 -3.31
C TYR A 111 10.43 -3.72 -4.78
N LEU A 112 9.72 -2.92 -5.59
CA LEU A 112 9.63 -3.14 -7.02
C LEU A 112 10.99 -3.03 -7.70
N ARG A 113 11.80 -2.03 -7.32
CA ARG A 113 13.19 -1.91 -7.78
C ARG A 113 14.03 -3.12 -7.38
N LYS A 114 13.94 -3.57 -6.12
CA LYS A 114 14.67 -4.75 -5.63
C LYS A 114 14.31 -6.01 -6.40
N SER A 115 13.04 -6.25 -6.70
CA SER A 115 12.62 -7.40 -7.51
C SER A 115 13.05 -7.32 -8.97
N TYR A 116 13.22 -6.10 -9.53
CA TYR A 116 13.88 -5.93 -10.82
C TYR A 116 15.37 -6.30 -10.74
N ASP A 117 16.09 -5.74 -9.76
CA ASP A 117 17.52 -5.95 -9.58
C ASP A 117 17.86 -7.44 -9.31
N SER A 118 16.96 -8.17 -8.64
CA SER A 118 17.08 -9.61 -8.39
C SER A 118 16.57 -10.50 -9.52
N GLN A 119 16.14 -9.92 -10.65
CA GLN A 119 15.63 -10.64 -11.83
C GLN A 119 14.40 -11.52 -11.52
N GLU A 120 13.57 -11.11 -10.55
CA GLU A 120 12.32 -11.82 -10.20
C GLU A 120 11.15 -11.46 -11.14
N LEU A 121 11.30 -10.39 -11.92
CA LEU A 121 10.28 -9.89 -12.84
C LEU A 121 10.51 -10.41 -14.26
N ILE A 122 9.41 -10.73 -14.95
CA ILE A 122 9.37 -11.04 -16.37
C ILE A 122 8.71 -9.92 -17.17
N PHE A 123 9.16 -9.76 -18.41
CA PHE A 123 8.76 -8.65 -19.29
C PHE A 123 8.27 -9.14 -20.67
N PRO A 124 7.18 -9.91 -20.76
CA PRO A 124 6.69 -10.40 -22.05
C PRO A 124 5.93 -9.33 -22.85
N GLY A 125 5.98 -9.45 -24.18
CA GLY A 125 5.12 -8.68 -25.09
C GLY A 125 5.28 -7.17 -24.93
N ASN A 126 4.17 -6.46 -24.70
CA ASN A 126 4.13 -4.99 -24.69
C ASN A 126 4.95 -4.34 -23.55
N ILE A 127 5.41 -5.11 -22.57
CA ILE A 127 6.27 -4.61 -21.48
C ILE A 127 7.74 -5.02 -21.63
N SER A 128 8.15 -5.62 -22.76
CA SER A 128 9.53 -6.09 -22.99
C SER A 128 10.58 -5.00 -22.87
N HIS A 129 10.26 -3.77 -23.30
CA HIS A 129 11.13 -2.62 -23.17
C HIS A 129 11.50 -2.29 -21.71
N LEU A 130 10.69 -2.70 -20.73
CA LEU A 130 10.99 -2.50 -19.30
C LEU A 130 12.05 -3.47 -18.77
N GLN A 131 12.49 -4.45 -19.56
CA GLN A 131 13.65 -5.27 -19.22
C GLN A 131 14.95 -4.44 -19.24
N GLU A 132 15.01 -3.39 -20.07
CA GLU A 132 16.16 -2.50 -20.16
C GLU A 132 16.27 -1.60 -18.92
N SER A 133 17.46 -1.56 -18.30
CA SER A 133 17.67 -0.87 -17.01
C SER A 133 17.28 0.61 -17.05
N GLU A 134 17.59 1.31 -18.13
CA GLU A 134 17.27 2.73 -18.25
C GLU A 134 15.77 2.98 -18.43
N ALA A 135 15.10 2.14 -19.22
CA ALA A 135 13.65 2.20 -19.39
C ALA A 135 12.92 1.92 -18.08
N PHE A 136 13.37 0.93 -17.30
CA PHE A 136 12.80 0.61 -16.01
C PHE A 136 13.01 1.74 -14.97
N LYS A 137 14.19 2.36 -14.95
CA LYS A 137 14.47 3.51 -14.07
C LYS A 137 13.56 4.70 -14.38
N GLU A 138 13.42 5.05 -15.66
CA GLU A 138 12.52 6.15 -16.06
C GLU A 138 11.05 5.81 -15.79
N PHE A 139 10.65 4.53 -15.96
CA PHE A 139 9.33 4.04 -15.54
C PHE A 139 9.09 4.26 -14.04
N LEU A 140 10.02 3.86 -13.16
CA LEU A 140 9.91 4.08 -11.71
C LEU A 140 9.89 5.56 -11.33
N LYS A 141 10.76 6.37 -11.95
CA LYS A 141 10.88 7.82 -11.70
C LYS A 141 9.56 8.55 -11.94
N GLY A 142 8.82 8.16 -12.98
CA GLY A 142 7.49 8.69 -13.27
C GLY A 142 6.50 8.53 -12.10
N PHE A 143 6.66 7.50 -11.27
CA PHE A 143 5.80 7.28 -10.13
C PHE A 143 6.25 7.98 -8.86
N TYR A 144 7.54 8.25 -8.70
CA TYR A 144 8.06 9.04 -7.58
C TYR A 144 7.58 10.49 -7.62
N SER A 145 7.42 11.06 -8.82
CA SER A 145 6.94 12.43 -9.02
C SER A 145 5.41 12.57 -8.95
N GLN A 146 4.66 11.47 -9.10
CA GLN A 146 3.20 11.47 -9.03
C GLN A 146 2.71 11.50 -7.57
N GLU A 147 1.76 12.39 -7.25
CA GLU A 147 0.94 12.27 -6.05
C GLU A 147 -0.06 11.12 -6.27
N TRP A 148 0.00 10.05 -5.48
CA TRP A 148 -1.00 8.97 -5.52
C TRP A 148 -2.09 9.16 -4.47
N ALA A 149 -2.36 10.40 -4.05
CA ALA A 149 -3.41 10.69 -3.07
C ALA A 149 -4.81 10.25 -3.57
N ASP A 150 -5.02 10.22 -4.89
CA ASP A 150 -6.25 9.71 -5.52
C ASP A 150 -6.38 8.17 -5.51
N PHE A 151 -5.36 7.46 -5.02
CA PHE A 151 -5.29 6.00 -5.00
C PHE A 151 -5.33 5.43 -3.57
N CYS A 152 -5.32 6.29 -2.54
CA CYS A 152 -5.47 5.86 -1.16
C CYS A 152 -6.65 6.57 -0.49
N PHE A 153 -7.60 5.81 0.02
CA PHE A 153 -8.78 6.34 0.68
C PHE A 153 -8.88 5.83 2.11
N MET A 154 -9.39 6.65 3.02
CA MET A 154 -9.67 6.25 4.38
C MET A 154 -11.07 6.70 4.77
N TYR A 155 -11.88 5.75 5.21
CA TYR A 155 -13.23 5.99 5.73
C TYR A 155 -13.32 5.46 7.15
N CYS A 156 -13.88 6.26 8.06
CA CYS A 156 -14.21 5.78 9.40
C CYS A 156 -15.48 4.94 9.31
N LEU A 157 -15.39 3.66 9.67
CA LEU A 157 -16.56 2.79 9.79
C LEU A 157 -17.07 2.90 11.22
N ILE A 158 -18.13 3.69 11.40
CA ILE A 158 -18.87 3.78 12.66
C ILE A 158 -20.01 2.76 12.55
N GLY A 159 -19.91 1.65 13.31
CA GLY A 159 -20.99 0.70 13.58
C GLY A 159 -21.87 0.29 12.39
N LEU A 160 -21.58 -0.88 11.79
CA LEU A 160 -22.66 -1.74 11.30
C LEU A 160 -23.47 -2.26 12.50
#